data_AF-A0A1T1BN08-F1
#
_entry.id   AF-A0A1T1BN08-F1
#
_cell.length_a   1.000
_cell.length_b   1.000
_cell.length_c   1.000
_cell.angle_alpha   90.00
_cell.angle_beta   90.00
_cell.angle_gamma   90.00
#
_symmetry.space_group_name_H-M   'P 1'
#
loop_
_entity.id
_entity.type
_entity.pdbx_description
1 polymer ?
#
loop_
_entity_poly.entity_id
_entity_poly.type
_entity_poly.pdbx_seq_one_letter_code
_entity_poly.pdbx_strand_id
1 'polypeptide(L)'
;MKLDSQHLYKALKSNTEILATELEELNYGRMFWKFDFCIDNQKINNSLLQCEFEGLFVNLDHFKMESESGKYIYIPKYNPVIYNTESKEFKEYKSPIEPQNNDFVRNYFFDNNLIILHERSVYKINSENCQ
;
A
#
# COMPACT_ATOMS: atom_id res chain seq x y z
N MET A 1 -19.11 5.29 -5.43
CA MET A 1 -19.08 6.14 -6.65
C MET A 1 -18.02 5.56 -7.58
N LYS A 2 -18.26 5.47 -8.90
CA LYS A 2 -17.25 4.95 -9.85
C LYS A 2 -16.20 6.06 -10.07
N LEU A 3 -14.91 5.75 -9.94
CA LEU A 3 -13.83 6.74 -10.05
C LEU A 3 -13.59 7.10 -11.53
N ASP A 4 -13.64 8.39 -11.89
CA ASP A 4 -13.56 8.90 -13.27
C ASP A 4 -12.12 8.97 -13.86
N SER A 5 -11.14 8.40 -13.16
CA SER A 5 -9.83 8.08 -13.71
C SER A 5 -9.27 6.94 -12.87
N GLN A 6 -8.95 5.80 -13.49
CA GLN A 6 -8.40 4.65 -12.79
C GLN A 6 -7.09 5.06 -12.12
N HIS A 7 -7.09 5.18 -10.79
CA HIS A 7 -5.85 5.36 -10.07
C HIS A 7 -5.06 4.05 -10.12
N LEU A 8 -4.18 4.01 -11.12
CA LEU A 8 -3.31 2.90 -11.44
C LEU A 8 -1.90 3.26 -10.98
N TYR A 9 -1.35 2.43 -10.10
CA TYR A 9 0.04 2.51 -9.70
C TYR A 9 0.77 1.31 -10.26
N LYS A 10 1.81 1.57 -11.06
CA LYS A 10 2.59 0.53 -11.73
C LYS A 10 4.04 0.61 -11.28
N ALA A 11 4.56 -0.53 -10.84
CA ALA A 11 5.98 -0.74 -10.59
C ALA A 11 6.73 -0.80 -11.93
N LEU A 12 7.91 -0.19 -12.00
CA LEU A 12 8.68 -0.09 -13.24
C LEU A 12 9.51 -1.36 -13.49
N LYS A 13 9.99 -2.03 -12.44
CA LYS A 13 10.91 -3.17 -12.56
C LYS A 13 10.22 -4.51 -12.37
N SER A 14 9.28 -4.61 -11.42
CA SER A 14 8.66 -5.89 -11.03
C SER A 14 7.40 -6.29 -11.79
N ASN A 15 6.97 -5.49 -12.79
CA ASN A 15 5.72 -5.69 -13.54
C ASN A 15 4.50 -5.94 -12.63
N THR A 16 4.43 -5.17 -11.55
CA THR A 16 3.38 -5.24 -10.53
C THR A 16 2.50 -4.00 -10.60
N GLU A 17 1.21 -4.15 -10.36
CA GLU A 17 0.23 -3.08 -10.47
C GLU A 17 -0.75 -3.08 -9.29
N ILE A 18 -1.15 -1.89 -8.85
CA ILE A 18 -2.28 -1.66 -7.93
C ILE A 18 -3.32 -0.85 -8.70
N LEU A 19 -4.53 -1.38 -8.82
CA LEU A 19 -5.64 -0.75 -9.51
C LEU A 19 -6.74 -0.40 -8.52
N ALA A 20 -7.00 0.89 -8.31
CA ALA A 20 -8.16 1.32 -7.52
C ALA A 20 -9.45 1.01 -8.29
N THR A 21 -10.38 0.30 -7.64
CA THR A 21 -11.61 -0.19 -8.27
C THR A 21 -12.85 0.56 -7.78
N GLU A 22 -12.93 0.87 -6.50
CA GLU A 22 -14.09 1.51 -5.87
C GLU A 22 -13.65 2.45 -4.76
N LEU A 23 -14.37 3.55 -4.57
CA LEU A 23 -14.27 4.41 -3.39
C LEU A 23 -15.35 3.98 -2.38
N GLU A 24 -14.92 3.66 -1.17
CA GLU A 24 -15.77 3.22 -0.06
C GLU A 24 -15.62 4.15 1.14
N GLU A 25 -16.75 4.54 1.74
CA GLU A 25 -16.80 5.29 2.98
C GLU A 25 -17.02 4.32 4.15
N LEU A 26 -16.09 4.31 5.09
CA LEU A 26 -16.20 3.58 6.35
C LEU A 26 -16.92 4.42 7.40
N ASN A 27 -17.33 3.76 8.48
CA ASN A 27 -17.86 4.43 9.67
C ASN A 27 -16.91 5.57 10.10
N TYR A 28 -17.49 6.69 10.53
CA TYR A 28 -16.80 7.93 10.94
C TYR A 28 -16.23 8.79 9.78
N GLY A 29 -16.75 8.65 8.56
CA GLY A 29 -16.49 9.58 7.45
C GLY A 29 -15.12 9.41 6.78
N ARG A 30 -14.41 8.31 7.05
CA ARG A 30 -13.17 8.00 6.33
C ARG A 30 -13.48 7.31 5.03
N MET A 31 -12.81 7.75 3.97
CA MET A 31 -12.87 7.05 2.70
C MET A 31 -11.59 6.24 2.48
N PHE A 32 -11.72 5.11 1.78
CA PHE A 32 -10.61 4.29 1.28
C PHE A 32 -10.94 3.79 -0.13
N TRP A 33 -9.93 3.37 -0.87
CA TRP A 33 -10.14 2.74 -2.16
C TRP A 33 -10.03 1.23 -2.06
N LYS A 34 -11.04 0.50 -2.52
CA LYS A 34 -10.84 -0.91 -2.86
C LYS A 34 -9.87 -1.00 -4.04
N PHE A 35 -9.12 -2.09 -4.09
CA PHE A 35 -8.11 -2.25 -5.12
C PHE A 35 -7.91 -3.71 -5.52
N ASP A 36 -7.42 -3.88 -6.74
CA ASP A 36 -6.86 -5.13 -7.22
C ASP A 36 -5.34 -5.03 -7.26
N PHE A 37 -4.65 -6.07 -6.78
CA PHE A 37 -3.21 -6.20 -6.90
C PHE A 37 -2.89 -7.22 -7.99
N CYS A 38 -2.09 -6.82 -8.98
CA CYS A 38 -1.76 -7.65 -10.12
C CYS A 38 -0.25 -7.83 -10.24
N ILE A 39 0.19 -9.05 -10.58
CA ILE A 39 1.57 -9.37 -10.96
C ILE A 39 1.49 -10.01 -12.34
N ASP A 40 2.29 -9.54 -13.30
CA ASP A 40 2.28 -10.08 -14.67
C ASP A 40 0.89 -10.13 -15.31
N ASN A 41 0.11 -9.06 -15.09
CA ASN A 41 -1.29 -8.91 -15.54
C ASN A 41 -2.27 -9.94 -14.94
N GLN A 42 -1.86 -10.68 -13.89
CA GLN A 42 -2.73 -11.61 -13.18
C GLN A 42 -3.08 -11.05 -11.80
N LYS A 43 -4.38 -11.01 -11.50
CA LYS A 43 -4.88 -10.63 -10.18
C LYS A 43 -4.42 -11.64 -9.13
N ILE A 44 -3.78 -11.14 -8.09
CA ILE A 44 -3.32 -11.94 -6.96
C ILE A 44 -4.45 -12.07 -5.94
N ASN A 45 -4.74 -13.32 -5.58
CA ASN A 45 -5.67 -13.66 -4.53
C ASN A 45 -4.88 -14.00 -3.26
N ASN A 46 -4.73 -13.04 -2.36
CA ASN A 46 -4.04 -13.20 -1.08
C ASN A 46 -4.91 -12.63 0.05
N SER A 47 -5.04 -13.36 1.15
CA SER A 47 -5.90 -12.98 2.28
C SER A 47 -5.50 -11.66 2.94
N LEU A 48 -4.21 -11.29 2.92
CA LEU A 48 -3.74 -9.99 3.44
C LEU A 48 -4.20 -8.82 2.56
N LEU A 49 -4.60 -9.09 1.32
CA LEU A 49 -5.11 -8.08 0.38
C LEU A 49 -6.64 -8.06 0.35
N GLN A 50 -7.30 -9.07 0.91
CA GLN A 50 -8.75 -9.15 1.02
C GLN A 50 -9.18 -8.56 2.37
N CYS A 51 -9.76 -7.36 2.37
CA CYS A 51 -10.38 -6.82 3.58
C CYS A 51 -11.60 -5.98 3.23
N GLU A 52 -12.72 -6.22 3.92
CA GLU A 52 -13.94 -5.41 3.79
C GLU A 52 -13.79 -4.00 4.37
N PHE A 53 -12.81 -3.79 5.27
CA PHE A 53 -12.67 -2.54 6.04
C PHE A 53 -11.32 -1.82 5.85
N GLU A 54 -10.42 -2.34 5.02
CA GLU A 54 -9.11 -1.71 4.78
C GLU A 54 -8.76 -1.71 3.29
N GLY A 55 -8.89 -0.53 2.67
CA GLY A 55 -8.44 -0.26 1.31
C GLY A 55 -7.15 0.58 1.27
N LEU A 56 -6.85 1.15 0.11
CA LEU A 56 -5.78 2.14 -0.04
C LEU A 56 -6.21 3.50 0.52
N PHE A 57 -5.25 4.30 0.97
CA PHE A 57 -5.50 5.70 1.32
C PHE A 57 -6.11 6.48 0.13
N VAL A 58 -6.98 7.45 0.42
CA VAL A 58 -7.67 8.25 -0.60
C VAL A 58 -6.73 9.20 -1.33
N ASN A 59 -5.79 9.80 -0.60
CA ASN A 59 -4.73 10.58 -1.20
C ASN A 59 -3.45 9.74 -1.26
N LEU A 60 -2.93 9.57 -2.47
CA LEU A 60 -1.69 8.87 -2.77
C LEU A 60 -0.80 9.68 -3.74
N ASP A 61 -0.94 11.02 -3.77
CA ASP A 61 -0.24 11.91 -4.72
C ASP A 61 1.28 11.76 -4.69
N HIS A 62 1.82 11.37 -3.53
CA HIS A 62 3.26 11.16 -3.30
C HIS A 62 3.61 9.72 -2.94
N PHE A 63 2.76 8.78 -3.34
CA PHE A 63 2.98 7.37 -3.17
C PHE A 63 4.09 6.86 -4.11
N LYS A 64 5.01 6.09 -3.55
CA LYS A 64 6.00 5.30 -4.27
C LYS A 64 5.73 3.84 -3.98
N MET A 65 5.34 3.10 -5.02
CA MET A 65 5.01 1.70 -4.92
C MET A 65 6.24 0.79 -4.77
N GLU A 66 7.31 1.09 -5.50
CA GLU A 66 8.44 0.18 -5.69
C GLU A 66 9.73 0.75 -5.08
N SER A 67 10.46 -0.11 -4.36
CA SER A 67 11.82 0.18 -3.87
C SER A 67 12.81 0.42 -5.00
N GLU A 68 13.89 1.15 -4.73
CA GLU A 68 14.89 1.46 -5.76
C GLU A 68 15.53 0.20 -6.35
N SER A 69 15.63 -0.91 -5.61
CA SER A 69 16.13 -2.19 -6.13
C SER A 69 15.09 -2.97 -6.94
N GLY A 70 13.79 -2.65 -6.82
CA GLY A 70 12.69 -3.47 -7.35
C GLY A 70 12.38 -4.72 -6.52
N LYS A 71 13.08 -4.91 -5.38
CA LYS A 71 12.92 -6.09 -4.52
C LYS A 71 11.64 -6.05 -3.69
N TYR A 72 11.22 -4.86 -3.29
CA TYR A 72 10.07 -4.64 -2.41
C TYR A 72 9.02 -3.76 -3.06
N ILE A 73 7.76 -4.19 -2.92
CA ILE A 73 6.56 -3.48 -3.33
C ILE A 73 5.74 -3.14 -2.10
N TYR A 74 5.45 -1.85 -1.91
CA TYR A 74 4.61 -1.35 -0.84
C TYR A 74 3.16 -1.25 -1.31
N ILE A 75 2.26 -1.83 -0.52
CA ILE A 75 0.80 -1.72 -0.68
C ILE A 75 0.27 -0.81 0.45
N PRO A 76 -0.19 0.42 0.13
CA PRO A 76 -0.48 1.47 1.10
C PRO A 76 -1.84 1.31 1.77
N LYS A 77 -1.94 0.28 2.61
CA LYS A 77 -3.04 0.04 3.55
C LYS A 77 -2.74 0.65 4.92
N TYR A 78 -3.77 0.69 5.77
CA TYR A 78 -3.64 1.09 7.16
C TYR A 78 -2.60 0.26 7.92
N ASN A 79 -2.70 -1.08 7.88
CA ASN A 79 -1.58 -1.96 8.18
C ASN A 79 -0.78 -2.17 6.89
N PRO A 80 0.43 -1.59 6.77
CA PRO A 80 1.20 -1.67 5.54
C PRO A 80 1.49 -3.10 5.15
N VAL A 81 1.30 -3.45 3.88
CA VAL A 81 1.74 -4.74 3.34
C VAL A 81 2.92 -4.51 2.43
N ILE A 82 3.96 -5.33 2.58
CA ILE A 82 5.11 -5.38 1.68
C ILE A 82 5.11 -6.72 0.97
N TYR A 83 5.21 -6.68 -0.35
CA TYR A 83 5.47 -7.84 -1.19
C TYR A 83 6.96 -7.89 -1.57
N ASN A 84 7.60 -9.03 -1.34
CA ASN A 84 8.96 -9.31 -1.79
C ASN A 84 8.91 -10.00 -3.16
N THR A 85 9.50 -9.39 -4.18
CA THR A 85 9.43 -9.86 -5.57
C THR A 85 10.29 -11.10 -5.82
N GLU A 86 11.32 -11.33 -5.01
CA GLU A 86 12.20 -12.50 -5.10
C GLU A 86 11.57 -13.71 -4.39
N SER A 87 11.18 -13.56 -3.12
CA SER A 87 10.58 -14.67 -2.35
C SER A 87 9.10 -14.91 -2.66
N LYS A 88 8.45 -13.93 -3.30
CA LYS A 88 7.00 -13.89 -3.59
C LYS A 88 6.13 -13.89 -2.33
N GLU A 89 6.68 -13.47 -1.20
CA GLU A 89 5.97 -13.43 0.08
C GLU A 89 5.32 -12.06 0.32
N PHE A 90 4.16 -12.09 0.95
CA PHE A 90 3.47 -10.91 1.48
C PHE A 90 3.66 -10.86 2.98
N LYS A 91 4.00 -9.69 3.50
CA LYS A 91 4.10 -9.46 4.93
C LYS A 91 3.36 -8.19 5.31
N GLU A 92 2.44 -8.33 6.25
CA GLU A 92 1.73 -7.22 6.89
C GLU A 92 2.52 -6.73 8.10
N TYR A 93 2.52 -5.41 8.28
CA TYR A 93 3.13 -4.74 9.41
C TYR A 93 2.05 -4.02 10.20
N LYS A 94 2.04 -4.25 11.51
CA LYS A 94 1.09 -3.57 12.38
C LYS A 94 1.42 -2.09 12.42
N SER A 95 0.47 -1.25 12.03
CA SER A 95 0.61 0.19 12.15
C SER A 95 0.57 0.58 13.63
N PRO A 96 1.57 1.33 14.14
CA PRO A 96 1.55 1.85 15.51
C PRO A 96 0.63 3.06 15.66
N ILE A 97 0.09 3.56 14.54
CA ILE A 97 -0.70 4.78 14.44
C ILE A 97 -2.15 4.43 14.71
N GLU A 98 -2.87 5.26 15.47
CA GLU A 98 -4.34 5.18 15.48
C GLU A 98 -4.90 5.81 14.21
N PRO A 99 -5.99 5.27 13.63
CA PRO A 99 -6.38 5.63 12.29
C PRO A 99 -6.94 7.06 12.19
N GLN A 100 -7.23 7.74 13.30
CA GLN A 100 -7.95 9.03 13.34
C GLN A 100 -7.03 10.23 13.15
N ASN A 101 -7.37 11.08 12.17
CA ASN A 101 -6.73 12.37 11.90
C ASN A 101 -5.21 12.26 11.65
N ASN A 102 -4.81 11.28 10.87
CA ASN A 102 -3.41 11.04 10.57
C ASN A 102 -3.27 10.46 9.15
N ASP A 103 -3.67 11.25 8.17
CA ASP A 103 -3.73 10.82 6.79
C ASP A 103 -2.33 10.59 6.21
N PHE A 104 -2.26 9.71 5.21
CA PHE A 104 -1.02 9.48 4.47
C PHE A 104 -0.60 10.76 3.74
N VAL A 105 0.69 11.09 3.84
CA VAL A 105 1.28 12.22 3.12
C VAL A 105 2.17 11.71 1.99
N ARG A 106 3.10 10.79 2.29
CA ARG A 106 4.04 10.20 1.32
C ARG A 106 4.81 9.03 1.88
N ASN A 107 5.51 8.29 1.02
CA ASN A 107 6.53 7.33 1.46
C ASN A 107 7.85 7.46 0.71
N TYR A 108 8.89 6.87 1.30
CA TYR A 108 10.23 6.76 0.74
C TYR A 108 10.77 5.35 0.96
N PHE A 109 11.54 4.88 -0.01
CA PHE A 109 12.42 3.74 0.17
C PHE A 109 13.84 4.26 0.38
N PHE A 110 14.49 3.81 1.45
CA PHE A 110 15.90 4.07 1.75
C PHE A 110 16.55 2.75 2.14
N ASP A 111 17.44 2.26 1.30
CA ASP A 111 18.00 0.91 1.40
C ASP A 111 16.87 -0.13 1.53
N ASN A 112 16.91 -0.95 2.59
CA ASN A 112 15.88 -1.93 2.92
C ASN A 112 14.79 -1.39 3.85
N ASN A 113 14.62 -0.08 3.91
CA ASN A 113 13.62 0.55 4.78
C ASN A 113 12.58 1.28 3.96
N LEU A 114 11.32 1.06 4.34
CA LEU A 114 10.20 1.87 3.92
C LEU A 114 9.88 2.87 5.03
N ILE A 115 9.99 4.16 4.71
CA ILE A 115 9.58 5.25 5.59
C ILE A 115 8.24 5.78 5.10
N ILE A 116 7.22 5.74 5.94
CA ILE A 116 5.86 6.22 5.65
C ILE A 116 5.63 7.47 6.51
N LEU A 117 5.34 8.59 5.86
CA LEU A 117 5.00 9.85 6.49
C LEU A 117 3.49 10.03 6.46
N HIS A 118 2.91 10.22 7.63
CA HIS A 118 1.55 10.71 7.82
C HIS A 118 1.60 12.12 8.43
N GLU A 119 0.46 12.81 8.47
CA GLU A 119 0.37 14.18 8.96
C GLU A 119 0.93 14.41 10.37
N ARG A 120 0.81 13.42 11.26
CA ARG A 120 1.17 13.50 12.68
C ARG A 120 2.19 12.47 13.13
N SER A 121 2.71 11.64 12.21
CA SER A 121 3.62 10.57 12.58
C SER A 121 4.51 10.13 11.43
N VAL A 122 5.66 9.55 11.79
CA VAL A 122 6.56 8.87 10.87
C VAL A 122 6.67 7.41 11.29
N TYR A 123 6.48 6.49 10.34
CA TYR A 123 6.67 5.07 10.55
C TYR A 123 7.81 4.55 9.69
N LYS A 124 8.61 3.63 10.25
CA LYS A 124 9.72 2.98 9.57
C LYS A 124 9.52 1.48 9.63
N ILE A 125 9.48 0.84 8.46
CA ILE A 125 9.47 -0.60 8.29
C ILE A 125 10.83 -1.03 7.76
N ASN A 126 11.46 -1.99 8.44
CA ASN A 126 12.62 -2.68 7.89
C ASN A 126 12.14 -3.91 7.12
N SER A 127 12.39 -3.94 5.81
CA SER A 127 11.95 -5.00 4.89
C SER A 127 12.80 -6.28 4.97
N GLU A 128 13.90 -6.29 5.73
CA GLU A 128 14.76 -7.46 5.99
C GLU A 128 14.57 -8.08 7.37
N ASN A 129 14.21 -7.28 8.39
CA ASN A 129 13.98 -7.80 9.73
C ASN A 129 12.62 -8.49 9.81
N CYS A 130 12.64 -9.76 9.40
CA CYS A 130 11.63 -10.76 9.69
C CYS A 130 11.87 -11.40 11.04
N GLN A 131 11.33 -10.78 12.09
CA GLN A 131 10.97 -11.45 13.33
C GLN A 131 9.53 -11.12 13.68
#